data_AF-A0A1B1UKV4-F1
#
_entry.id   AF-A0A1B1UKV4-F1
#
_cell.length_a   1.000
_cell.length_b   1.000
_cell.length_c   1.000
_cell.angle_alpha   90.00
_cell.angle_beta   90.00
_cell.angle_gamma   90.00
#
_symmetry.space_group_name_H-M   'P 1'
#
loop_
_entity.id
_entity.type
_entity.pdbx_description
1 polymer ?
#
loop_
_entity_poly.entity_id
_entity_poly.type
_entity_poly.pdbx_seq_one_letter_code
_entity_poly.pdbx_strand_id
1 'polypeptide(L)' 'MNSITPLDPYFALVVGFAQKYDRKAGVGTVLALMLPYVFWMSALWTLLFILWYLLDLPWGV' A
#
# COMPACT_ATOMS: atom_id res chain seq x y z
N MET A 1 -1.80 3.99 -8.37
CA MET A 1 -0.72 3.00 -8.16
C MET A 1 0.60 3.73 -8.32
N ASN A 2 1.16 4.31 -7.25
CA ASN A 2 2.49 4.94 -7.30
C ASN A 2 3.26 4.76 -5.97
N SER A 3 2.59 4.67 -4.82
CA SER A 3 3.26 4.71 -3.50
C SER A 3 3.99 3.46 -2.99
N ILE A 4 4.10 2.38 -3.76
CA ILE A 4 4.80 1.15 -3.32
C ILE A 4 6.16 1.01 -4.01
N THR A 5 6.38 1.75 -5.09
CA THR A 5 7.62 1.68 -5.86
C THR A 5 8.68 2.58 -5.22
N PRO A 6 9.92 2.12 -5.03
CA PRO A 6 11.01 2.95 -4.51
C PRO A 6 11.38 4.14 -5.41
N LEU A 7 10.79 4.22 -6.61
CA LEU A 7 10.87 5.33 -7.56
C LEU A 7 9.89 6.47 -7.26
N ASP A 8 8.92 6.28 -6.35
CA ASP A 8 8.00 7.36 -5.97
C ASP A 8 8.78 8.40 -5.14
N PRO A 9 8.80 9.70 -5.50
CA PRO A 9 9.60 10.70 -4.81
C PRO A 9 9.30 10.83 -3.31
N TYR A 10 8.10 10.40 -2.87
CA TYR A 10 7.72 10.33 -1.45
C TYR A 10 8.40 9.20 -0.68
N PHE A 11 8.85 8.13 -1.36
CA PHE A 11 9.46 6.98 -0.70
C PHE A 11 10.76 7.36 0.02
N ALA A 12 11.62 8.17 -0.61
CA ALA A 12 12.84 8.67 0.00
C ALA A 12 12.55 9.55 1.24
N LEU A 13 11.48 10.35 1.20
CA LEU A 13 11.03 11.16 2.33
C LEU A 13 10.58 10.28 3.51
N VAL A 14 9.78 9.25 3.24
CA VAL A 14 9.29 8.29 4.25
C VAL A 14 10.44 7.51 4.89
N VAL A 15 11.42 7.08 4.10
CA VAL A 15 12.64 6.43 4.62
C VAL A 15 13.44 7.39 5.50
N GLY A 16 13.58 8.65 5.10
CA GLY A 16 14.24 9.69 5.93
C GLY A 16 13.53 9.93 7.27
N PHE A 17 12.19 9.93 7.28
CA PHE A 17 11.41 9.99 8.51
C PHE A 17 11.54 8.71 9.35
N ALA A 18 11.52 7.52 8.74
CA ALA A 18 11.73 6.26 9.45
C ALA A 18 13.12 6.21 10.11
N GLN A 19 14.15 6.68 9.41
CA GLN A 19 15.52 6.78 9.93
C GLN A 19 15.66 7.73 11.13
N LYS A 20 14.76 8.70 11.28
CA LYS A 20 14.71 9.58 12.44
C LYS A 20 14.34 8.84 13.73
N TYR A 21 13.50 7.81 13.64
CA TYR A 21 13.04 7.01 14.78
C TYR A 21 13.84 5.71 14.94
N ASP A 22 14.28 5.11 13.83
CA ASP A 22 15.14 3.93 13.83
C ASP A 22 16.27 4.09 12.79
N ARG A 23 17.50 4.35 13.26
CA ARG A 23 18.68 4.52 12.40
C ARG A 23 19.04 3.29 11.56
N LYS A 24 18.52 2.10 11.89
CA LYS A 24 18.71 0.88 11.08
C LYS A 24 17.62 0.69 10.03
N ALA A 25 16.55 1.49 10.06
CA ALA A 25 15.49 1.43 9.07
C ALA A 25 16.03 1.87 7.70
N GLY A 26 16.16 0.90 6.79
CA GLY A 26 16.52 1.13 5.41
C GLY A 26 15.31 1.06 4.49
N VAL A 27 15.57 1.15 3.18
CA VAL A 27 14.58 0.93 2.12
C VAL A 27 13.82 -0.38 2.32
N GLY A 28 14.55 -1.47 2.62
CA GLY A 28 13.96 -2.79 2.82
C GLY A 28 13.07 -2.91 4.07
N THR A 29 13.38 -2.20 5.15
CA THR A 29 12.58 -2.22 6.39
C THR A 29 11.22 -1.56 6.18
N VAL A 30 11.23 -0.40 5.51
CA VAL A 30 10.00 0.33 5.16
C VAL A 30 9.16 -0.49 4.18
N LEU A 31 9.79 -1.12 3.18
CA LEU A 31 9.11 -2.01 2.24
C LEU A 31 8.50 -3.24 2.93
N ALA A 32 9.24 -3.88 3.85
CA ALA A 32 8.74 -5.03 4.61
C ALA A 32 7.55 -4.65 5.51
N LEU A 33 7.58 -3.46 6.12
CA LEU A 33 6.46 -2.91 6.90
C LEU A 33 5.23 -2.63 6.03
N MET A 34 5.43 -2.22 4.77
CA MET A 34 4.35 -1.95 3.83
C MET A 34 3.78 -3.21 3.17
N LEU A 35 4.56 -4.29 3.07
CA LEU A 35 4.17 -5.55 2.44
C LEU A 35 2.82 -6.12 2.93
N PRO A 36 2.57 -6.28 4.24
CA PRO A 36 1.28 -6.79 4.73
C PRO A 36 0.12 -5.83 4.40
N TYR A 37 0.37 -4.52 4.36
CA TYR A 37 -0.62 -3.53 3.97
C TYR A 37 -1.07 -3.69 2.52
N VAL A 38 -0.14 -4.01 1.61
CA VAL A 38 -0.45 -4.26 0.19
C VAL A 38 -1.33 -5.50 0.04
N PHE A 39 -0.99 -6.58 0.74
CA PHE A 39 -1.81 -7.79 0.74
C PHE A 39 -3.21 -7.53 1.28
N TRP A 40 -3.34 -6.78 2.38
CA TRP A 40 -4.65 -6.49 2.95
C TRP A 40 -5.48 -5.58 2.05
N MET A 41 -4.86 -4.53 1.49
CA MET A 41 -5.54 -3.60 0.59
C MET A 41 -6.00 -4.28 -0.70
N SER A 42 -5.16 -5.13 -1.28
CA SER A 42 -5.53 -5.91 -2.48
C SER A 42 -6.67 -6.89 -2.19
N ALA A 43 -6.60 -7.63 -1.07
CA ALA A 43 -7.67 -8.52 -0.65
C ALA A 43 -8.97 -7.76 -0.40
N LEU A 44 -8.93 -6.63 0.31
CA LEU A 44 -10.09 -5.79 0.59
C LEU A 44 -10.72 -5.24 -0.70
N TRP A 45 -9.89 -4.81 -1.65
CA TRP A 45 -10.35 -4.38 -2.97
C TRP A 45 -11.04 -5.52 -3.72
N THR A 46 -10.41 -6.68 -3.84
CA THR A 46 -11.01 -7.85 -4.49
C THR A 46 -12.34 -8.22 -3.83
N LEU A 47 -12.40 -8.18 -2.51
CA LEU A 47 -13.60 -8.51 -1.74
C LEU A 47 -14.72 -7.48 -1.98
N LEU A 48 -14.37 -6.20 -2.09
CA LEU A 48 -15.31 -5.13 -2.48
C LEU A 48 -15.88 -5.39 -3.88
N PHE A 49 -15.05 -5.74 -4.86
CA PHE A 49 -15.52 -6.07 -6.22
C PHE A 49 -16.41 -7.32 -6.25
N ILE A 50 -16.08 -8.36 -5.47
CA ILE A 50 -16.90 -9.56 -5.36
C ILE A 50 -18.27 -9.24 -4.77
N LEU A 51 -18.29 -8.50 -3.65
CA LEU A 51 -19.54 -8.06 -3.02
C LEU A 51 -20.37 -7.21 -3.99
N TRP A 52 -19.72 -6.27 -4.68
CA TRP A 52 -20.39 -5.39 -5.64
C TRP A 52 -21.02 -6.16 -6.80
N TYR A 53 -20.32 -7.18 -7.31
CA TYR A 53 -20.86 -8.09 -8.32
C TYR A 53 -22.06 -8.89 -7.81
N LEU A 54 -21.97 -9.43 -6.59
CA LEU A 54 -23.06 -10.23 -5.99
C LEU A 54 -24.30 -9.40 -5.66
N LEU A 55 -24.12 -8.13 -5.33
CA LEU A 55 -25.21 -7.21 -5.01
C LEU A 55 -25.85 -6.59 -6.27
N ASP A 56 -25.35 -6.92 -7.48
CA ASP A 56 -25.81 -6.39 -8.77
C ASP A 56 -25.88 -4.84 -8.78
N LEU A 57 -24.99 -4.19 -8.03
CA LEU A 57 -24.98 -2.74 -7.93
C LEU A 57 -24.46 -2.15 -9.26
N PRO A 58 -25.11 -1.10 -9.78
CA PRO A 58 -24.61 -0.40 -10.96
C PRO A 58 -23.20 0.13 -10.67
N TRP A 59 -22.26 -0.27 -11.52
CA TRP A 59 -20.85 0.10 -11.43
C TRP A 59 -20.60 1.59 -11.74
N GLY A 60 -21.66 2.30 -12.13
CA GLY A 60 -21.71 3.66 -12.66
C GLY A 60 -22.90 3.75 -13.62
N VAL A 61 -23.26 4.98 -14.03
CA VAL A 61 -24.29 5.24 -15.05
C VAL A 61 -23.84 4.74 -16.42
#